data_AF-A0A328B863-F1
#
_entry.id   AF-A0A328B863-F1
#
_cell.length_a   1.000
_cell.length_b   1.000
_cell.length_c   1.000
_cell.angle_alpha   90.00
_cell.angle_beta   90.00
_cell.angle_gamma   90.00
#
_symmetry.space_group_name_H-M   'P 1'
#
loop_
_entity.id
_entity.type
_entity.pdbx_description
1 polymer ?
#
loop_
_entity_poly.entity_id
_entity_poly.type
_entity_poly.pdbx_seq_one_letter_code
_entity_poly.pdbx_strand_id
1 'polypeptide(L)'
;MTDRFTNPETGVFYNQLGLTDAEELDRETKRLSLRRLTELAAGRGPQCERFDAERLRATHRYLFQDAFEWAGQTRREGSFQGVKAADLPGIERPMHFAPYERIDERLNALGEQLKLENNLKGLPTPEAFAERAAYYFDHYNHVHAFREGNGRTLQAAFSELAQQAGYRVDFKREHEKLNPARDQGIVSLHGAPHKKRDLQALRDLFARNTTALPGAAAEAARHPSQARPLTDGPTPTVRQIEQLRDLVAAAPAMQQLVAGVDYRRTQRADALLAQVLEIDRNPQQGLPKHGAGLQQLVQEVVQDKRFQDPVSQREAARFGAALAVLQPPAQARAVDVVPAVTPPPSHPSATTAFVQAAKQLVEGLEEQGYPGPADSLSRAVKAVEKSAYLGGANLQAVTEALSRAEKIPALADDAAALRGAGRSLQEAQRNLAPSNPAQEKEGVER
;
A
#
# COMPACT_ATOMS: atom_id res chain seq x y z
N MET A 1 -6.40 1.11 -13.22
CA MET A 1 -5.49 0.36 -14.13
C MET A 1 -6.14 -0.97 -14.42
N THR A 2 -6.16 -1.39 -15.67
CA THR A 2 -6.72 -2.67 -16.09
C THR A 2 -5.78 -3.79 -15.66
N ASP A 3 -6.28 -4.73 -14.85
CA ASP A 3 -5.56 -5.92 -14.41
C ASP A 3 -5.15 -6.76 -15.63
N ARG A 4 -3.84 -6.87 -15.90
CA ARG A 4 -3.31 -7.56 -17.10
C ARG A 4 -3.38 -9.08 -17.03
N PHE A 5 -3.80 -9.65 -15.91
CA PHE A 5 -3.95 -11.09 -15.75
C PHE A 5 -5.36 -11.58 -16.07
N THR A 6 -6.32 -10.68 -16.21
CA THR A 6 -7.74 -10.98 -16.34
C THR A 6 -8.24 -10.63 -17.74
N ASN A 7 -8.97 -11.54 -18.36
CA ASN A 7 -9.68 -11.27 -19.60
C ASN A 7 -10.83 -10.27 -19.29
N PRO A 8 -10.84 -9.08 -19.90
CA PRO A 8 -11.83 -8.05 -19.60
C PRO A 8 -13.26 -8.41 -20.07
N GLU A 9 -13.42 -9.33 -21.02
CA GLU A 9 -14.72 -9.76 -21.54
C GLU A 9 -15.38 -10.78 -20.61
N THR A 10 -14.61 -11.73 -20.08
CA THR A 10 -15.13 -12.82 -19.25
C THR A 10 -14.97 -12.58 -17.75
N GLY A 11 -14.06 -11.68 -17.35
CA GLY A 11 -13.67 -11.48 -15.95
C GLY A 11 -12.84 -12.63 -15.36
N VAL A 12 -12.42 -13.59 -16.20
CA VAL A 12 -11.65 -14.78 -15.81
C VAL A 12 -10.17 -14.61 -16.15
N PHE A 13 -9.27 -15.22 -15.38
CA PHE A 13 -7.83 -15.13 -15.67
C PHE A 13 -7.48 -15.72 -17.04
N TYR A 14 -6.53 -15.08 -17.72
CA TYR A 14 -5.87 -15.70 -18.88
C TYR A 14 -5.24 -17.01 -18.44
N ASN A 15 -5.65 -18.10 -19.10
CA ASN A 15 -5.28 -19.46 -18.75
C ASN A 15 -5.04 -20.32 -20.00
N GLN A 16 -4.17 -21.31 -19.87
CA GLN A 16 -3.79 -22.23 -20.95
C GLN A 16 -4.84 -23.33 -21.22
N LEU A 17 -5.89 -23.38 -20.40
CA LEU A 17 -6.96 -24.38 -20.50
C LEU A 17 -8.10 -23.92 -21.41
N GLY A 18 -8.08 -22.65 -21.85
CA GLY A 18 -9.16 -22.06 -22.65
C GLY A 18 -10.47 -21.88 -21.88
N LEU A 19 -10.44 -21.94 -20.54
CA LEU A 19 -11.63 -21.86 -19.70
C LEU A 19 -12.09 -20.41 -19.56
N THR A 20 -13.39 -20.17 -19.72
CA THR A 20 -14.03 -18.86 -19.56
C THR A 20 -14.97 -18.80 -18.35
N ASP A 21 -15.13 -19.91 -17.62
CA ASP A 21 -15.86 -19.97 -16.37
C ASP A 21 -14.89 -19.93 -15.17
N ALA A 22 -15.18 -19.08 -14.18
CA ALA A 22 -14.29 -18.83 -13.06
C ALA A 22 -14.23 -20.03 -12.09
N GLU A 23 -15.35 -20.71 -11.86
CA GLU A 23 -15.42 -21.85 -10.93
C GLU A 23 -14.75 -23.09 -11.51
N GLU A 24 -14.93 -23.33 -12.81
CA GLU A 24 -14.25 -24.39 -13.55
C GLU A 24 -12.74 -24.15 -13.57
N LEU A 25 -12.30 -22.90 -13.82
CA LEU A 25 -10.89 -22.55 -13.78
C LEU A 25 -10.29 -22.76 -12.39
N ASP A 26 -10.96 -22.34 -11.31
CA ASP A 26 -10.46 -22.58 -9.95
C ASP A 26 -10.32 -24.08 -9.65
N ARG A 27 -11.34 -24.87 -10.01
CA ARG A 27 -11.37 -26.33 -9.80
C ARG A 27 -10.21 -27.02 -10.52
N GLU A 28 -10.01 -26.71 -11.81
CA GLU A 28 -8.92 -27.32 -12.60
C GLU A 28 -7.55 -26.82 -12.16
N THR A 29 -7.40 -25.53 -11.87
CA THR A 29 -6.16 -24.96 -11.33
C THR A 29 -5.79 -25.62 -10.00
N LYS A 30 -6.76 -25.86 -9.12
CA LYS A 30 -6.57 -26.59 -7.86
C LYS A 30 -6.14 -28.03 -8.10
N ARG A 31 -6.80 -28.75 -9.01
CA ARG A 31 -6.44 -30.14 -9.36
C ARG A 31 -5.01 -30.24 -9.88
N LEU A 32 -4.62 -29.38 -10.83
CA LEU A 32 -3.29 -29.35 -11.44
C LEU A 32 -2.21 -28.98 -10.41
N SER A 33 -2.43 -27.91 -9.64
CA SER A 33 -1.45 -27.46 -8.64
C SER A 33 -1.25 -28.46 -7.49
N LEU A 34 -2.29 -29.20 -7.09
CA LEU A 34 -2.16 -30.27 -6.08
C LEU A 34 -1.30 -31.45 -6.54
N ARG A 35 -1.38 -31.80 -7.84
CA ARG A 35 -0.46 -32.78 -8.43
C ARG A 35 0.98 -32.31 -8.32
N ARG A 36 1.25 -31.06 -8.71
CA ARG A 36 2.59 -30.45 -8.63
C ARG A 36 3.10 -30.34 -7.20
N LEU A 37 2.23 -30.04 -6.23
CA LEU A 37 2.59 -30.04 -4.81
C LEU A 37 3.02 -31.43 -4.32
N THR A 38 2.35 -32.48 -4.79
CA THR A 38 2.74 -33.88 -4.49
C THR A 38 4.10 -34.23 -5.09
N GLU A 39 4.39 -33.72 -6.29
CA GLU A 39 5.71 -33.86 -6.93
C GLU A 39 6.81 -33.15 -6.11
N LEU A 40 6.57 -31.91 -5.67
CA LEU A 40 7.49 -31.16 -4.80
C LEU A 40 7.75 -31.89 -3.47
N ALA A 41 6.71 -32.40 -2.82
CA ALA A 41 6.83 -33.17 -1.58
C ALA A 41 7.64 -34.47 -1.76
N ALA A 42 7.67 -35.01 -2.98
CA ALA A 42 8.50 -36.16 -3.34
C ALA A 42 9.92 -35.78 -3.80
N GLY A 43 10.32 -34.51 -3.63
CA GLY A 43 11.65 -34.00 -3.99
C GLY A 43 11.83 -33.71 -5.49
N ARG A 44 10.74 -33.67 -6.27
CA ARG A 44 10.80 -33.26 -7.70
C ARG A 44 10.62 -31.75 -7.82
N GLY A 45 11.10 -31.15 -8.91
CA GLY A 45 10.96 -29.71 -9.15
C GLY A 45 12.09 -28.86 -8.54
N PRO A 46 11.95 -27.53 -8.51
CA PRO A 46 13.01 -26.64 -8.04
C PRO A 46 13.32 -26.90 -6.56
N GLN A 47 14.60 -27.04 -6.23
CA GLN A 47 15.15 -27.22 -4.88
C GLN A 47 16.22 -26.13 -4.64
N CYS A 48 16.22 -25.49 -3.47
CA CYS A 48 17.18 -24.44 -3.13
C CYS A 48 17.21 -24.21 -1.61
N GLU A 49 18.36 -23.80 -1.08
CA GLU A 49 18.48 -23.38 0.33
C GLU A 49 18.09 -21.90 0.55
N ARG A 50 17.82 -21.16 -0.53
CA ARG A 50 17.36 -19.76 -0.47
C ARG A 50 15.84 -19.71 -0.59
N PHE A 51 15.23 -18.79 0.16
CA PHE A 51 13.78 -18.52 0.15
C PHE A 51 13.49 -17.09 -0.33
N ASP A 52 14.23 -16.64 -1.34
CA ASP A 52 14.16 -15.29 -1.92
C ASP A 52 13.12 -15.18 -3.06
N ALA A 53 13.08 -14.02 -3.73
CA ALA A 53 12.13 -13.79 -4.82
C ALA A 53 12.26 -14.83 -5.94
N GLU A 54 13.49 -15.16 -6.33
CA GLU A 54 13.77 -16.15 -7.38
C GLU A 54 13.17 -17.51 -6.99
N ARG A 55 13.37 -17.93 -5.74
CA ARG A 55 12.83 -19.20 -5.28
C ARG A 55 11.31 -19.24 -5.29
N LEU A 56 10.65 -18.19 -4.79
CA LEU A 56 9.20 -18.13 -4.74
C LEU A 56 8.62 -18.13 -6.17
N ARG A 57 9.25 -17.42 -7.11
CA ARG A 57 8.88 -17.42 -8.54
C ARG A 57 9.03 -18.81 -9.17
N ALA A 58 10.14 -19.51 -8.89
CA ALA A 58 10.35 -20.87 -9.38
C ALA A 58 9.31 -21.85 -8.84
N THR A 59 9.00 -21.75 -7.55
CA THR A 59 7.97 -22.58 -6.89
C THR A 59 6.59 -22.30 -7.48
N HIS A 60 6.22 -21.03 -7.64
CA HIS A 60 4.94 -20.66 -8.26
C HIS A 60 4.87 -21.15 -9.71
N ARG A 61 5.94 -20.97 -10.50
CA ARG A 61 6.00 -21.49 -11.88
C ARG A 61 5.71 -22.99 -11.90
N TYR A 62 6.42 -23.76 -11.08
CA TYR A 62 6.25 -25.21 -11.03
C TYR A 62 4.83 -25.64 -10.66
N LEU A 63 4.19 -24.92 -9.73
CA LEU A 63 2.82 -25.22 -9.29
C LEU A 63 1.75 -24.88 -10.33
N PHE A 64 1.96 -23.83 -11.13
CA PHE A 64 0.91 -23.22 -11.95
C PHE A 64 1.18 -23.23 -13.45
N GLN A 65 2.32 -23.74 -13.90
CA GLN A 65 2.73 -23.81 -15.31
C GLN A 65 1.74 -24.57 -16.21
N ASP A 66 0.90 -25.43 -15.65
CA ASP A 66 -0.10 -26.17 -16.42
C ASP A 66 -1.42 -25.39 -16.60
N ALA A 67 -1.61 -24.31 -15.83
CA ALA A 67 -2.83 -23.50 -15.84
C ALA A 67 -2.61 -22.09 -16.41
N PHE A 68 -1.46 -21.46 -16.13
CA PHE A 68 -1.21 -20.05 -16.42
C PHE A 68 0.11 -19.83 -17.16
N GLU A 69 0.09 -19.10 -18.27
CA GLU A 69 1.32 -18.69 -18.98
C GLU A 69 2.20 -17.77 -18.13
N TRP A 70 1.56 -16.98 -17.27
CA TRP A 70 2.22 -16.07 -16.34
C TRP A 70 2.71 -16.77 -15.06
N ALA A 71 2.68 -18.10 -14.98
CA ALA A 71 3.19 -18.82 -13.82
C ALA A 71 4.65 -18.45 -13.50
N GLY A 72 4.87 -17.91 -12.30
CA GLY A 72 6.19 -17.44 -11.85
C GLY A 72 6.45 -15.95 -12.09
N GLN A 73 5.55 -15.26 -12.81
CA GLN A 73 5.51 -13.80 -12.83
C GLN A 73 4.84 -13.30 -11.56
N THR A 74 5.40 -12.25 -10.96
CA THR A 74 4.75 -11.60 -9.81
C THR A 74 3.64 -10.67 -10.30
N ARG A 75 2.84 -10.12 -9.39
CA ARG A 75 1.83 -9.11 -9.74
C ARG A 75 2.44 -7.76 -10.16
N ARG A 76 3.76 -7.59 -10.03
CA ARG A 76 4.51 -6.43 -10.50
C ARG A 76 4.41 -6.28 -12.02
N GLU A 77 4.52 -7.39 -12.74
CA GLU A 77 4.49 -7.46 -14.20
C GLU A 77 3.13 -7.02 -14.77
N GLY A 78 2.05 -7.20 -13.99
CA GLY A 78 0.72 -6.68 -14.30
C GLY A 78 0.36 -5.35 -13.66
N SER A 79 1.33 -4.67 -13.01
CA SER A 79 1.13 -3.40 -12.28
C SER A 79 -0.05 -3.41 -11.30
N PHE A 80 -0.27 -4.55 -10.63
CA PHE A 80 -1.45 -4.78 -9.80
C PHE A 80 -1.14 -4.56 -8.31
N GLN A 81 -1.79 -3.57 -7.72
CA GLN A 81 -1.76 -3.35 -6.28
C GLN A 81 -2.78 -4.25 -5.59
N GLY A 82 -2.30 -5.17 -4.76
CA GLY A 82 -3.17 -6.11 -4.06
C GLY A 82 -3.82 -5.47 -2.84
N VAL A 83 -5.15 -5.52 -2.80
CA VAL A 83 -5.99 -5.15 -1.65
C VAL A 83 -7.07 -6.23 -1.51
N LYS A 84 -7.34 -6.68 -0.28
CA LYS A 84 -8.35 -7.70 0.01
C LYS A 84 -9.10 -7.32 1.29
N ALA A 85 -10.40 -7.58 1.37
CA ALA A 85 -11.10 -7.55 2.65
C ALA A 85 -10.55 -8.65 3.58
N ALA A 86 -10.43 -8.35 4.88
CA ALA A 86 -10.05 -9.34 5.88
C ALA A 86 -11.16 -10.39 6.04
N ASP A 87 -10.79 -11.66 6.05
CA ASP A 87 -11.68 -12.78 6.37
C ASP A 87 -11.70 -12.99 7.90
N LEU A 88 -12.24 -12.00 8.61
CA LEU A 88 -12.32 -11.97 10.07
C LEU A 88 -13.72 -11.54 10.50
N PRO A 89 -14.44 -12.36 11.31
CA PRO A 89 -15.76 -12.01 11.78
C PRO A 89 -15.80 -10.66 12.50
N GLY A 90 -16.65 -9.75 12.04
CA GLY A 90 -16.84 -8.42 12.64
C GLY A 90 -15.72 -7.41 12.40
N ILE A 91 -14.75 -7.72 11.53
CA ILE A 91 -13.64 -6.81 11.20
C ILE A 91 -13.72 -6.42 9.72
N GLU A 92 -14.29 -5.24 9.46
CA GLU A 92 -14.36 -4.65 8.12
C GLU A 92 -13.15 -3.73 7.89
N ARG A 93 -11.96 -4.32 7.71
CA ARG A 93 -10.74 -3.58 7.36
C ARG A 93 -10.12 -4.11 6.07
N PRO A 94 -9.76 -3.24 5.10
CA PRO A 94 -8.99 -3.66 3.95
C PRO A 94 -7.56 -4.01 4.37
N MET A 95 -7.09 -5.15 3.90
CA MET A 95 -5.70 -5.54 3.96
C MET A 95 -5.01 -5.03 2.70
N HIS A 96 -4.07 -4.12 2.89
CA HIS A 96 -3.18 -3.66 1.83
C HIS A 96 -1.93 -4.54 1.84
N PHE A 97 -1.65 -5.21 0.72
CA PHE A 97 -0.40 -5.94 0.56
C PHE A 97 0.74 -4.99 0.15
N ALA A 98 1.97 -5.51 0.11
CA ALA A 98 3.14 -4.71 -0.27
C ALA A 98 2.95 -3.93 -1.59
N PRO A 99 3.68 -2.82 -1.81
CA PRO A 99 3.71 -2.16 -3.11
C PRO A 99 4.24 -3.14 -4.14
N TYR A 100 3.56 -3.28 -5.28
CA TYR A 100 3.96 -4.28 -6.28
C TYR A 100 5.38 -4.02 -6.81
N GLU A 101 5.83 -2.76 -6.79
CA GLU A 101 7.16 -2.34 -7.20
C GLU A 101 8.27 -2.89 -6.29
N ARG A 102 7.94 -3.22 -5.04
CA ARG A 102 8.88 -3.63 -3.98
C ARG A 102 8.81 -5.12 -3.64
N ILE A 103 8.11 -5.93 -4.44
CA ILE A 103 7.95 -7.38 -4.17
C ILE A 103 9.30 -8.07 -4.06
N ASP A 104 10.16 -7.95 -5.07
CA ASP A 104 11.45 -8.66 -5.10
C ASP A 104 12.37 -8.16 -3.97
N GLU A 105 12.43 -6.84 -3.74
CA GLU A 105 13.18 -6.23 -2.65
C GLU A 105 12.81 -6.83 -1.29
N ARG A 106 11.51 -6.93 -0.99
CA ARG A 106 11.02 -7.45 0.30
C ARG A 106 11.27 -8.94 0.44
N LEU A 107 11.00 -9.74 -0.60
CA LEU A 107 11.27 -11.17 -0.56
C LEU A 107 12.75 -11.47 -0.36
N ASN A 108 13.63 -10.72 -1.05
CA ASN A 108 15.07 -10.89 -0.91
C ASN A 108 15.54 -10.50 0.50
N ALA A 109 15.06 -9.38 1.06
CA ALA A 109 15.40 -8.99 2.43
C ALA A 109 14.96 -10.03 3.47
N LEU A 110 13.76 -10.60 3.31
CA LEU A 110 13.27 -11.68 4.17
C LEU A 110 14.09 -12.96 4.03
N GLY A 111 14.47 -13.32 2.80
CA GLY A 111 15.32 -14.48 2.50
C GLY A 111 16.71 -14.37 3.12
N GLU A 112 17.34 -13.20 3.01
CA GLU A 112 18.64 -12.94 3.63
C GLU A 112 18.57 -13.01 5.16
N GLN A 113 17.54 -12.42 5.77
CA GLN A 113 17.37 -12.55 7.22
C GLN A 113 17.12 -14.00 7.65
N LEU A 114 16.29 -14.75 6.91
CA LEU A 114 16.02 -16.17 7.19
C LEU A 114 17.30 -17.01 7.14
N LYS A 115 18.18 -16.71 6.18
CA LYS A 115 19.49 -17.34 6.06
C LYS A 115 20.41 -17.02 7.24
N LEU A 116 20.39 -15.80 7.77
CA LEU A 116 21.11 -15.45 9.01
C LEU A 116 20.65 -16.29 10.20
N GLU A 117 19.36 -16.66 10.24
CA GLU A 117 18.80 -17.59 11.23
C GLU A 117 18.99 -19.08 10.88
N ASN A 118 19.94 -19.39 9.99
CA ASN A 118 20.23 -20.74 9.51
C ASN A 118 18.99 -21.49 8.99
N ASN A 119 18.09 -20.76 8.32
CA ASN A 119 16.83 -21.30 7.79
C ASN A 119 16.03 -22.08 8.85
N LEU A 120 16.01 -21.56 10.09
CA LEU A 120 15.29 -22.14 11.24
C LEU A 120 15.81 -23.51 11.71
N LYS A 121 17.00 -23.93 11.27
CA LYS A 121 17.72 -25.07 11.86
C LYS A 121 18.16 -24.75 13.30
N GLY A 122 18.32 -25.79 14.09
CA GLY A 122 18.75 -25.73 15.49
C GLY A 122 17.66 -25.36 16.49
N LEU A 123 16.40 -25.30 16.05
CA LEU A 123 15.25 -25.15 16.95
C LEU A 123 14.84 -26.56 17.42
N PRO A 124 14.92 -26.88 18.73
CA PRO A 124 14.82 -28.26 19.19
C PRO A 124 13.38 -28.77 19.33
N THR A 125 12.39 -27.88 19.41
CA THR A 125 10.97 -28.27 19.58
C THR A 125 10.08 -27.70 18.46
N PRO A 126 8.95 -28.37 18.16
CA PRO A 126 7.95 -27.85 17.23
C PRO A 126 7.46 -26.44 17.57
N GLU A 127 7.34 -26.10 18.85
CA GLU A 127 6.90 -24.78 19.32
C GLU A 127 7.94 -23.70 19.02
N ALA A 128 9.22 -23.99 19.24
CA ALA A 128 10.31 -23.08 18.92
C ALA A 128 10.39 -22.82 17.40
N PHE A 129 10.23 -23.88 16.60
CA PHE A 129 10.12 -23.75 15.14
C PHE A 129 8.88 -22.93 14.74
N ALA A 130 7.71 -23.24 15.31
CA ALA A 130 6.44 -22.59 15.02
C ALA A 130 6.47 -21.08 15.30
N GLU A 131 7.14 -20.65 16.38
CA GLU A 131 7.35 -19.24 16.71
C GLU A 131 7.98 -18.47 15.54
N ARG A 132 9.10 -18.99 15.01
CA ARG A 132 9.84 -18.35 13.93
C ARG A 132 9.19 -18.56 12.57
N ALA A 133 8.64 -19.75 12.32
CA ALA A 133 7.94 -20.06 11.08
C ALA A 133 6.71 -19.15 10.90
N ALA A 134 5.91 -18.94 11.94
CA ALA A 134 4.77 -18.03 11.88
C ALA A 134 5.19 -16.58 11.62
N TYR A 135 6.29 -16.12 12.24
CA TYR A 135 6.87 -14.80 11.96
C TYR A 135 7.20 -14.65 10.47
N TYR A 136 7.97 -15.58 9.88
CA TYR A 136 8.31 -15.45 8.46
C TYR A 136 7.10 -15.64 7.55
N PHE A 137 6.24 -16.62 7.83
CA PHE A 137 5.08 -16.91 7.01
C PHE A 137 4.18 -15.68 6.88
N ASP A 138 3.96 -14.96 7.98
CA ASP A 138 3.23 -13.70 7.99
C ASP A 138 3.88 -12.62 7.10
N HIS A 139 5.20 -12.44 7.14
CA HIS A 139 5.89 -11.46 6.30
C HIS A 139 5.81 -11.82 4.81
N TYR A 140 6.09 -13.07 4.45
CA TYR A 140 5.95 -13.53 3.06
C TYR A 140 4.50 -13.41 2.58
N ASN A 141 3.53 -13.71 3.46
CA ASN A 141 2.12 -13.57 3.18
C ASN A 141 1.69 -12.12 2.92
N HIS A 142 2.22 -11.17 3.69
CA HIS A 142 1.98 -9.74 3.49
C HIS A 142 2.55 -9.22 2.16
N VAL A 143 3.67 -9.76 1.68
CA VAL A 143 4.19 -9.40 0.36
C VAL A 143 3.18 -9.75 -0.74
N HIS A 144 2.53 -10.92 -0.62
CA HIS A 144 1.47 -11.38 -1.52
C HIS A 144 1.91 -11.25 -2.99
N ALA A 145 3.01 -11.92 -3.33
CA ALA A 145 3.81 -11.63 -4.52
C ALA A 145 3.09 -11.89 -5.86
N PHE A 146 2.15 -12.81 -5.91
CA PHE A 146 1.53 -13.28 -7.15
C PHE A 146 0.09 -12.77 -7.30
N ARG A 147 -0.45 -12.82 -8.53
CA ARG A 147 -1.84 -12.44 -8.79
C ARG A 147 -2.86 -13.41 -8.19
N GLU A 148 -2.54 -14.70 -8.24
CA GLU A 148 -3.25 -15.84 -7.65
C GLU A 148 -2.18 -16.88 -7.28
N GLY A 149 -2.48 -17.85 -6.42
CA GLY A 149 -1.57 -18.94 -6.09
C GLY A 149 -0.65 -18.67 -4.89
N ASN A 150 -0.80 -17.52 -4.22
CA ASN A 150 0.02 -17.12 -3.07
C ASN A 150 0.01 -18.17 -1.95
N GLY A 151 -1.17 -18.61 -1.50
CA GLY A 151 -1.29 -19.58 -0.40
C GLY A 151 -0.57 -20.91 -0.68
N ARG A 152 -0.80 -21.50 -1.85
CA ARG A 152 -0.18 -22.78 -2.27
C ARG A 152 1.33 -22.65 -2.43
N THR A 153 1.80 -21.53 -2.96
CA THR A 153 3.25 -21.26 -3.11
C THR A 153 3.93 -21.15 -1.75
N LEU A 154 3.33 -20.43 -0.79
CA LEU A 154 3.87 -20.32 0.56
C LEU A 154 3.82 -21.63 1.33
N GLN A 155 2.74 -22.40 1.20
CA GLN A 155 2.66 -23.74 1.81
C GLN A 155 3.76 -24.67 1.28
N ALA A 156 4.03 -24.65 -0.03
CA ALA A 156 5.11 -25.43 -0.63
C ALA A 156 6.48 -25.00 -0.08
N ALA A 157 6.78 -23.70 -0.11
CA ALA A 157 8.05 -23.16 0.38
C ALA A 157 8.27 -23.45 1.87
N PHE A 158 7.25 -23.28 2.72
CA PHE A 158 7.37 -23.54 4.15
C PHE A 158 7.37 -25.02 4.51
N SER A 159 6.77 -25.88 3.68
CA SER A 159 6.90 -27.34 3.84
C SER A 159 8.35 -27.78 3.65
N GLU A 160 9.03 -27.22 2.65
CA GLU A 160 10.44 -27.48 2.41
C GLU A 160 11.34 -26.86 3.48
N LEU A 161 11.09 -25.61 3.88
CA LEU A 161 11.82 -24.98 4.99
C LEU A 161 11.74 -25.84 6.25
N ALA A 162 10.53 -26.31 6.59
CA ALA A 162 10.33 -27.23 7.70
C ALA A 162 11.12 -28.52 7.51
N GLN A 163 11.06 -29.14 6.32
CA GLN A 163 11.79 -30.37 6.03
C GLN A 163 13.30 -30.21 6.22
N GLN A 164 13.87 -29.10 5.72
CA GLN A 164 15.27 -28.75 5.88
C GLN A 164 15.65 -28.49 7.35
N ALA A 165 14.71 -27.98 8.16
CA ALA A 165 14.85 -27.78 9.60
C ALA A 165 14.57 -29.04 10.44
N GLY A 166 14.27 -30.19 9.80
CA GLY A 166 13.96 -31.44 10.49
C GLY A 166 12.51 -31.56 10.96
N TYR A 167 11.58 -30.83 10.37
CA TYR A 167 10.16 -30.82 10.72
C TYR A 167 9.26 -31.14 9.52
N ARG A 168 8.01 -31.49 9.81
CA ARG A 168 6.92 -31.54 8.83
C ARG A 168 5.80 -30.65 9.33
N VAL A 169 5.36 -29.73 8.48
CA VAL A 169 4.15 -28.93 8.71
C VAL A 169 3.01 -29.51 7.88
N ASP A 170 1.92 -29.90 8.53
CA ASP A 170 0.70 -30.34 7.86
C ASP A 170 -0.26 -29.16 7.64
N PHE A 171 -0.23 -28.59 6.44
CA PHE A 171 -1.15 -27.51 6.05
C PHE A 171 -2.57 -27.98 5.69
N LYS A 172 -2.83 -29.29 5.62
CA LYS A 172 -4.19 -29.82 5.41
C LYS A 172 -4.97 -29.86 6.71
N ARG A 173 -4.29 -30.11 7.83
CA ARG A 173 -4.87 -30.08 9.16
C ARG A 173 -5.33 -28.65 9.50
N GLU A 174 -6.58 -28.50 9.92
CA GLU A 174 -7.17 -27.19 10.29
C GLU A 174 -7.02 -26.12 9.18
N HIS A 175 -7.04 -26.53 7.91
CA HIS A 175 -6.89 -25.64 6.75
C HIS A 175 -7.84 -24.44 6.80
N GLU A 176 -9.09 -24.66 7.24
CA GLU A 176 -10.12 -23.63 7.38
C GLU A 176 -9.71 -22.48 8.32
N LYS A 177 -8.80 -22.74 9.26
CA LYS A 177 -8.31 -21.73 10.21
C LYS A 177 -7.09 -20.95 9.70
N LEU A 178 -6.44 -21.44 8.64
CA LEU A 178 -5.20 -20.83 8.13
C LEU A 178 -5.44 -19.43 7.57
N ASN A 179 -6.52 -19.22 6.82
CA ASN A 179 -6.85 -17.91 6.24
C ASN A 179 -7.18 -16.87 7.32
N PRO A 180 -8.09 -17.13 8.28
CA PRO A 180 -8.31 -16.20 9.40
C PRO A 180 -7.03 -15.86 10.18
N ALA A 181 -6.18 -16.85 10.48
CA ALA A 181 -4.93 -16.61 11.20
C ALA A 181 -3.93 -15.75 10.42
N ARG A 182 -3.87 -15.92 9.10
CA ARG A 182 -3.05 -15.09 8.19
C ARG A 182 -3.57 -13.65 8.11
N ASP A 183 -4.88 -13.50 7.99
CA ASP A 183 -5.53 -12.19 7.86
C ASP A 183 -5.42 -11.41 9.18
N GLN A 184 -5.50 -12.08 10.34
CA GLN A 184 -5.24 -11.47 11.65
C GLN A 184 -3.83 -10.85 11.74
N GLY A 185 -2.81 -11.56 11.26
CA GLY A 185 -1.44 -11.05 11.22
C GLY A 185 -1.31 -9.80 10.34
N ILE A 186 -1.95 -9.77 9.17
CA ILE A 186 -1.90 -8.64 8.24
C ILE A 186 -2.66 -7.43 8.77
N VAL A 187 -3.89 -7.63 9.27
CA VAL A 187 -4.70 -6.55 9.86
C VAL A 187 -3.99 -5.93 11.07
N SER A 188 -3.24 -6.74 11.83
CA SER A 188 -2.44 -6.28 12.98
C SER A 188 -3.32 -5.46 13.93
N LEU A 189 -4.34 -6.05 14.55
CA LEU A 189 -5.34 -5.29 15.32
C LEU A 189 -4.74 -4.54 16.51
N HIS A 190 -3.63 -5.05 17.07
CA HIS A 190 -3.00 -4.48 18.26
C HIS A 190 -1.73 -3.68 17.97
N GLY A 191 -1.13 -3.84 16.77
CA GLY A 191 0.02 -3.07 16.31
C GLY A 191 1.36 -3.54 16.87
N ALA A 192 2.44 -2.84 16.49
CA ALA A 192 3.83 -3.24 16.76
C ALA A 192 4.12 -3.71 18.21
N PRO A 193 3.67 -3.01 19.28
CA PRO A 193 3.94 -3.42 20.66
C PRO A 193 3.33 -4.78 21.05
N HIS A 194 2.32 -5.23 20.30
CA HIS A 194 1.53 -6.42 20.58
C HIS A 194 1.54 -7.41 19.41
N LYS A 195 2.55 -7.34 18.52
CA LYS A 195 2.70 -8.22 17.35
C LYS A 195 2.60 -9.72 17.70
N LYS A 196 3.09 -10.13 18.88
CA LYS A 196 2.95 -11.52 19.37
C LYS A 196 1.50 -11.97 19.51
N ARG A 197 0.60 -11.06 19.92
CA ARG A 197 -0.83 -11.30 20.04
C ARG A 197 -1.50 -11.39 18.66
N ASP A 198 -1.11 -10.50 17.75
CA ASP A 198 -1.62 -10.51 16.37
C ASP A 198 -1.20 -11.78 15.61
N LEU A 199 -0.05 -12.38 15.95
CA LEU A 199 0.43 -13.64 15.37
C LEU A 199 0.05 -14.89 16.16
N GLN A 200 -0.64 -14.78 17.29
CA GLN A 200 -0.88 -15.90 18.20
C GLN A 200 -1.60 -17.06 17.50
N ALA A 201 -2.67 -16.77 16.75
CA ALA A 201 -3.44 -17.78 16.04
C ALA A 201 -2.58 -18.55 15.02
N LEU A 202 -1.70 -17.86 14.30
CA LEU A 202 -0.80 -18.46 13.32
C LEU A 202 0.27 -19.32 14.02
N ARG A 203 0.86 -18.82 15.12
CA ARG A 203 1.84 -19.56 15.94
C ARG A 203 1.24 -20.85 16.48
N ASP A 204 0.03 -20.79 17.01
CA ASP A 204 -0.67 -21.95 17.57
C ASP A 204 -1.02 -22.98 16.50
N LEU A 205 -1.42 -22.53 15.30
CA LEU A 205 -1.64 -23.44 14.16
C LEU A 205 -0.35 -24.13 13.74
N PHE A 206 0.75 -23.40 13.57
CA PHE A 206 2.04 -24.01 13.26
C PHE A 206 2.46 -25.00 14.35
N ALA A 207 2.31 -24.67 15.64
CA ALA A 207 2.69 -25.56 16.73
C ALA A 207 1.90 -26.87 16.70
N ARG A 208 0.56 -26.81 16.51
CA ARG A 208 -0.29 -28.00 16.44
C ARG A 208 -0.08 -28.83 15.17
N ASN A 209 0.33 -28.20 14.08
CA ASN A 209 0.49 -28.84 12.77
C ASN A 209 1.93 -29.25 12.46
N THR A 210 2.89 -28.93 13.34
CA THR A 210 4.29 -29.27 13.15
C THR A 210 4.64 -30.54 13.92
N THR A 211 5.29 -31.48 13.25
CA THR A 211 5.83 -32.70 13.85
C THR A 211 7.31 -32.83 13.52
N ALA A 212 8.11 -33.35 14.47
CA ALA A 212 9.52 -33.64 14.22
C ALA A 212 9.64 -34.81 13.24
N LEU A 213 10.49 -34.66 12.23
CA LEU A 213 10.84 -35.77 11.34
C LEU A 213 11.79 -36.74 12.05
N PRO A 214 11.62 -38.07 11.89
CA PRO A 214 12.53 -39.06 12.45
C PRO A 214 13.86 -39.10 11.69
N GLY A 215 14.87 -39.70 12.32
CA GLY A 215 16.16 -40.02 11.69
C GLY A 215 17.28 -39.02 12.00
N ALA A 216 18.52 -39.52 11.94
CA ALA A 216 19.71 -38.79 12.38
C ALA A 216 19.92 -37.45 11.66
N ALA A 217 19.60 -37.35 10.38
CA ALA A 217 19.72 -36.09 9.63
C ALA A 217 18.74 -35.02 10.15
N ALA A 218 17.51 -35.41 10.45
CA ALA A 218 16.50 -34.49 10.99
C ALA A 218 16.81 -34.09 12.44
N GLU A 219 17.31 -35.03 13.25
CA GLU A 219 17.81 -34.74 14.60
C GLU A 219 19.00 -33.78 14.58
N ALA A 220 19.97 -33.99 13.69
CA ALA A 220 21.11 -33.09 13.50
C ALA A 220 20.67 -31.69 13.05
N ALA A 221 19.66 -31.59 12.17
CA ALA A 221 19.10 -30.32 11.73
C ALA A 221 18.43 -29.54 12.88
N ARG A 222 17.83 -30.23 13.85
CA ARG A 222 17.21 -29.63 15.05
C ARG A 222 18.20 -29.38 16.20
N HIS A 223 19.43 -29.86 16.10
CA HIS A 223 20.39 -29.79 17.21
C HIS A 223 20.71 -28.32 17.57
N PRO A 224 20.61 -27.92 18.86
CA PRO A 224 20.77 -26.52 19.27
C PRO A 224 22.07 -25.82 18.84
N SER A 225 23.15 -26.57 18.56
CA SER A 225 24.40 -25.98 18.02
C SER A 225 24.24 -25.33 16.64
N GLN A 226 23.19 -25.70 15.89
CA GLN A 226 22.84 -25.11 14.60
C GLN A 226 22.11 -23.77 14.75
N ALA A 227 21.58 -23.44 15.95
CA ALA A 227 20.76 -22.25 16.14
C ALA A 227 21.57 -20.96 15.91
N ARG A 228 20.97 -20.01 15.18
CA ARG A 228 21.55 -18.69 14.91
C ARG A 228 20.50 -17.59 15.18
N PRO A 229 20.03 -17.41 16.42
CA PRO A 229 18.99 -16.42 16.71
C PRO A 229 19.49 -15.00 16.42
N LEU A 230 18.60 -14.13 15.94
CA LEU A 230 18.90 -12.71 15.81
C LEU A 230 18.89 -12.04 17.20
N THR A 231 20.07 -11.66 17.69
CA THR A 231 20.23 -11.07 19.03
C THR A 231 19.65 -9.65 19.12
N ASP A 232 19.76 -8.87 18.04
CA ASP A 232 19.35 -7.46 18.00
C ASP A 232 17.97 -7.26 17.37
N GLY A 233 17.21 -8.34 17.20
CA GLY A 233 15.95 -8.36 16.48
C GLY A 233 16.13 -8.35 14.95
N PRO A 234 15.10 -7.92 14.18
CA PRO A 234 15.15 -7.95 12.73
C PRO A 234 16.31 -7.11 12.15
N THR A 235 16.82 -7.55 11.01
CA THR A 235 17.80 -6.80 10.21
C THR A 235 17.28 -5.39 9.90
N PRO A 236 18.16 -4.39 9.68
CA PRO A 236 17.71 -3.01 9.42
C PRO A 236 16.67 -2.90 8.29
N THR A 237 16.86 -3.65 7.20
CA THR A 237 15.92 -3.66 6.06
C THR A 237 14.58 -4.28 6.43
N VAL A 238 14.56 -5.44 7.10
CA VAL A 238 13.30 -6.08 7.53
C VAL A 238 12.59 -5.23 8.59
N ARG A 239 13.34 -4.60 9.50
CA ARG A 239 12.78 -3.67 10.48
C ARG A 239 12.08 -2.49 9.81
N GLN A 240 12.66 -1.91 8.76
CA GLN A 240 12.00 -0.86 7.99
C GLN A 240 10.73 -1.36 7.29
N ILE A 241 10.75 -2.58 6.74
CA ILE A 241 9.56 -3.23 6.15
C ILE A 241 8.45 -3.37 7.20
N GLU A 242 8.78 -3.81 8.41
CA GLU A 242 7.83 -3.93 9.52
C GLU A 242 7.21 -2.58 9.90
N GLN A 243 8.05 -1.55 10.06
CA GLN A 243 7.60 -0.20 10.42
C GLN A 243 6.65 0.41 9.37
N LEU A 244 6.97 0.24 8.08
CA LEU A 244 6.10 0.70 7.00
C LEU A 244 4.77 -0.06 6.97
N ARG A 245 4.82 -1.38 7.16
CA ARG A 245 3.61 -2.21 7.27
C ARG A 245 2.73 -1.78 8.43
N ASP A 246 3.31 -1.46 9.59
CA ASP A 246 2.55 -1.00 10.75
C ASP A 246 1.83 0.33 10.49
N LEU A 247 2.48 1.27 9.77
CA LEU A 247 1.84 2.51 9.32
C LEU A 247 0.67 2.25 8.38
N VAL A 248 0.85 1.37 7.39
CA VAL A 248 -0.21 0.98 6.45
C VAL A 248 -1.38 0.30 7.18
N ALA A 249 -1.11 -0.61 8.12
CA ALA A 249 -2.14 -1.31 8.88
C ALA A 249 -2.94 -0.39 9.82
N ALA A 250 -2.32 0.71 10.30
CA ALA A 250 -2.99 1.70 11.14
C ALA A 250 -3.84 2.71 10.32
N ALA A 251 -3.57 2.86 9.02
CA ALA A 251 -4.20 3.90 8.18
C ALA A 251 -5.73 3.81 8.07
N PRO A 252 -6.37 2.62 7.91
CA PRO A 252 -7.82 2.56 7.77
C PRO A 252 -8.60 3.11 8.97
N ALA A 253 -8.12 2.86 10.20
CA ALA A 253 -8.75 3.40 11.40
C ALA A 253 -8.59 4.93 11.47
N MET A 254 -7.39 5.43 11.17
CA MET A 254 -7.15 6.87 11.11
C MET A 254 -7.98 7.55 10.01
N GLN A 255 -8.17 6.89 8.87
CA GLN A 255 -9.02 7.36 7.78
C GLN A 255 -10.47 7.53 8.25
N GLN A 256 -11.02 6.59 9.03
CA GLN A 256 -12.36 6.69 9.61
C GLN A 256 -12.47 7.89 10.58
N LEU A 257 -11.47 8.11 11.43
CA LEU A 257 -11.45 9.26 12.35
C LEU A 257 -11.39 10.58 11.57
N VAL A 258 -10.51 10.69 10.57
CA VAL A 258 -10.39 11.89 9.72
C VAL A 258 -11.68 12.16 8.94
N ALA A 259 -12.33 11.13 8.41
CA ALA A 259 -13.64 11.27 7.76
C ALA A 259 -14.70 11.80 8.74
N GLY A 260 -14.64 11.36 10.01
CA GLY A 260 -15.51 11.85 11.06
C GLY A 260 -15.20 13.29 11.48
N VAL A 261 -13.96 13.76 11.39
CA VAL A 261 -13.59 15.18 11.62
C VAL A 261 -14.34 16.06 10.62
N ASP A 262 -14.35 15.70 9.34
CA ASP A 262 -14.92 16.48 8.25
C ASP A 262 -16.17 15.81 7.63
N TYR A 263 -17.34 15.97 8.28
CA TYR A 263 -18.64 15.41 7.85
C TYR A 263 -19.05 15.77 6.39
N ARG A 264 -18.32 16.66 5.70
CA ARG A 264 -18.61 17.12 4.33
C ARG A 264 -17.48 16.90 3.31
N ARG A 265 -16.34 16.25 3.65
CA ARG A 265 -15.20 16.08 2.73
C ARG A 265 -14.44 14.75 2.94
N THR A 266 -14.89 13.68 2.29
CA THR A 266 -14.16 12.38 2.18
C THR A 266 -12.74 12.52 1.58
N GLN A 267 -12.45 13.61 0.87
CA GLN A 267 -11.18 13.87 0.19
C GLN A 267 -9.94 13.82 1.10
N ARG A 268 -10.01 14.27 2.36
CA ARG A 268 -8.85 14.23 3.27
C ARG A 268 -8.57 12.82 3.78
N ALA A 269 -9.62 12.05 4.03
CA ALA A 269 -9.53 10.65 4.42
C ALA A 269 -8.92 9.82 3.28
N ASP A 270 -9.39 10.03 2.04
CA ASP A 270 -8.84 9.36 0.86
C ASP A 270 -7.38 9.79 0.58
N ALA A 271 -7.06 11.07 0.79
CA ALA A 271 -5.70 11.57 0.68
C ALA A 271 -4.76 10.94 1.71
N LEU A 272 -5.21 10.72 2.96
CA LEU A 272 -4.40 10.09 4.00
C LEU A 272 -3.90 8.71 3.56
N LEU A 273 -4.80 7.85 3.07
CA LEU A 273 -4.43 6.51 2.63
C LEU A 273 -3.47 6.57 1.43
N ALA A 274 -3.75 7.43 0.45
CA ALA A 274 -2.88 7.60 -0.71
C ALA A 274 -1.47 8.06 -0.31
N GLN A 275 -1.35 8.98 0.64
CA GLN A 275 -0.08 9.48 1.18
C GLN A 275 0.69 8.38 1.91
N VAL A 276 0.00 7.58 2.75
CA VAL A 276 0.62 6.43 3.44
C VAL A 276 1.12 5.39 2.45
N LEU A 277 0.35 5.06 1.42
CA LEU A 277 0.78 4.13 0.37
C LEU A 277 1.94 4.68 -0.47
N GLU A 278 2.04 6.01 -0.66
CA GLU A 278 3.21 6.64 -1.30
C GLU A 278 4.46 6.55 -0.42
N ILE A 279 4.33 6.73 0.90
CA ILE A 279 5.41 6.48 1.87
C ILE A 279 5.86 5.02 1.79
N ASP A 280 4.94 4.06 1.75
CA ASP A 280 5.28 2.64 1.67
C ASP A 280 5.98 2.28 0.35
N ARG A 281 5.53 2.88 -0.77
CA ARG A 281 6.13 2.70 -2.11
C ARG A 281 7.51 3.33 -2.22
N ASN A 282 7.72 4.53 -1.66
CA ASN A 282 9.00 5.24 -1.72
C ASN A 282 9.25 6.00 -0.42
N PRO A 283 9.79 5.34 0.63
CA PRO A 283 9.91 5.97 1.95
C PRO A 283 10.84 7.18 1.96
N GLN A 284 11.88 7.18 1.11
CA GLN A 284 12.86 8.27 1.04
C GLN A 284 12.24 9.58 0.52
N GLN A 285 11.29 9.51 -0.41
CA GLN A 285 10.62 10.69 -0.96
C GLN A 285 9.26 10.97 -0.32
N GLY A 286 8.50 9.92 -0.03
CA GLY A 286 7.15 10.02 0.52
C GLY A 286 7.15 10.57 1.95
N LEU A 287 8.11 10.17 2.79
CA LEU A 287 8.11 10.61 4.19
C LEU A 287 8.39 12.12 4.34
N PRO A 288 9.41 12.72 3.67
CA PRO A 288 9.59 14.18 3.69
C PRO A 288 8.40 14.93 3.09
N LYS A 289 7.75 14.37 2.07
CA LYS A 289 6.62 14.99 1.36
C LYS A 289 5.34 15.02 2.20
N HIS A 290 5.04 13.95 2.93
CA HIS A 290 3.73 13.74 3.55
C HIS A 290 3.75 13.69 5.08
N GLY A 291 4.90 13.37 5.69
CA GLY A 291 5.00 13.06 7.12
C GLY A 291 4.52 14.20 8.04
N ALA A 292 4.87 15.45 7.72
CA ALA A 292 4.44 16.60 8.52
C ALA A 292 2.91 16.81 8.48
N GLY A 293 2.30 16.66 7.30
CA GLY A 293 0.85 16.78 7.14
C GLY A 293 0.08 15.66 7.85
N LEU A 294 0.58 14.42 7.75
CA LEU A 294 0.02 13.29 8.49
C LEU A 294 0.15 13.47 10.01
N GLN A 295 1.26 14.01 10.49
CA GLN A 295 1.43 14.33 11.92
C GLN A 295 0.45 15.40 12.39
N GLN A 296 0.19 16.41 11.55
CA GLN A 296 -0.83 17.43 11.85
C GLN A 296 -2.23 16.80 11.94
N LEU A 297 -2.59 15.89 11.02
CA LEU A 297 -3.87 15.17 11.08
C LEU A 297 -4.03 14.37 12.38
N VAL A 298 -2.95 13.75 12.88
CA VAL A 298 -2.96 13.08 14.19
C VAL A 298 -3.31 14.06 15.30
N GLN A 299 -2.68 15.24 15.32
CA GLN A 299 -2.97 16.26 16.34
C GLN A 299 -4.41 16.76 16.26
N GLU A 300 -4.93 17.00 15.05
CA GLU A 300 -6.32 17.42 14.85
C GLU A 300 -7.31 16.40 15.40
N VAL A 301 -7.13 15.11 15.10
CA VAL A 301 -8.00 14.03 15.61
C VAL A 301 -7.90 13.92 17.13
N VAL A 302 -6.70 13.96 17.70
CA VAL A 302 -6.48 13.84 19.15
C VAL A 302 -7.14 14.99 19.91
N GLN A 303 -7.14 16.21 19.35
CA GLN A 303 -7.71 17.41 19.97
C GLN A 303 -9.22 17.58 19.72
N ASP A 304 -9.79 16.87 18.75
CA ASP A 304 -11.21 17.00 18.42
C ASP A 304 -12.10 16.40 19.53
N LYS A 305 -13.06 17.19 20.02
CA LYS A 305 -13.95 16.81 21.12
C LYS A 305 -14.78 15.55 20.83
N ARG A 306 -15.00 15.19 19.56
CA ARG A 306 -15.76 13.99 19.17
C ARG A 306 -14.98 12.70 19.39
N PHE A 307 -13.65 12.75 19.37
CA PHE A 307 -12.78 11.57 19.38
C PHE A 307 -12.07 11.37 20.71
N GLN A 308 -12.68 11.83 21.81
CA GLN A 308 -12.12 11.70 23.16
C GLN A 308 -12.40 10.33 23.82
N ASP A 309 -13.16 9.47 23.15
CA ASP A 309 -13.37 8.11 23.62
C ASP A 309 -12.06 7.28 23.55
N PRO A 310 -11.89 6.27 24.43
CA PRO A 310 -10.64 5.50 24.49
C PRO A 310 -10.28 4.75 23.20
N VAL A 311 -11.25 4.41 22.35
CA VAL A 311 -10.98 3.67 21.11
C VAL A 311 -10.37 4.62 20.09
N SER A 312 -10.99 5.77 19.85
CA SER A 312 -10.48 6.78 18.90
C SER A 312 -9.08 7.26 19.28
N GLN A 313 -8.85 7.55 20.56
CA GLN A 313 -7.53 7.98 21.07
C GLN A 313 -6.47 6.90 20.86
N ARG A 314 -6.81 5.62 21.08
CA ARG A 314 -5.89 4.50 20.87
C ARG A 314 -5.52 4.35 19.39
N GLU A 315 -6.47 4.42 18.48
CA GLU A 315 -6.19 4.27 17.04
C GLU A 315 -5.37 5.45 16.50
N ALA A 316 -5.67 6.69 16.92
CA ALA A 316 -4.88 7.87 16.58
C ALA A 316 -3.44 7.80 17.13
N ALA A 317 -3.28 7.39 18.40
CA ALA A 317 -1.97 7.20 19.03
C ALA A 317 -1.17 6.09 18.32
N ARG A 318 -1.83 5.00 17.92
CA ARG A 318 -1.20 3.90 17.17
C ARG A 318 -0.68 4.38 15.82
N PHE A 319 -1.49 5.12 15.05
CA PHE A 319 -1.06 5.68 13.77
C PHE A 319 0.10 6.67 13.94
N GLY A 320 0.00 7.59 14.92
CA GLY A 320 1.04 8.55 15.23
C GLY A 320 2.36 7.88 15.64
N ALA A 321 2.31 6.82 16.45
CA ALA A 321 3.49 6.05 16.84
C ALA A 321 4.14 5.36 15.63
N ALA A 322 3.35 4.74 14.75
CA ALA A 322 3.86 4.11 13.54
C ALA A 322 4.54 5.12 12.60
N LEU A 323 3.98 6.33 12.47
CA LEU A 323 4.57 7.41 11.68
C LEU A 323 5.86 7.93 12.32
N ALA A 324 5.88 8.15 13.63
CA ALA A 324 7.03 8.71 14.36
C ALA A 324 8.26 7.80 14.27
N VAL A 325 8.07 6.48 14.30
CA VAL A 325 9.17 5.50 14.20
C VAL A 325 9.90 5.55 12.86
N LEU A 326 9.23 5.99 11.78
CA LEU A 326 9.83 6.14 10.46
C LEU A 326 10.63 7.44 10.31
N GLN A 327 10.36 8.44 11.15
CA GLN A 327 11.10 9.68 11.15
C GLN A 327 12.44 9.48 11.86
N PRO A 328 13.54 10.03 11.33
CA PRO A 328 14.79 10.04 12.07
C PRO A 328 14.56 10.70 13.44
N PRO A 329 15.22 10.22 14.52
CA PRO A 329 15.09 10.83 15.84
C PRO A 329 15.34 12.32 15.69
N ALA A 330 14.39 13.13 16.18
CA ALA A 330 14.49 14.57 16.10
C ALA A 330 15.86 14.99 16.66
N GLN A 331 16.76 15.44 15.78
CA GLN A 331 17.71 16.44 16.23
C GLN A 331 16.83 17.55 16.76
N ALA A 332 16.93 17.82 18.06
CA ALA A 332 16.33 18.98 18.69
C ALA A 332 16.81 20.19 17.88
N ARG A 333 16.02 20.61 16.90
CA ARG A 333 16.23 21.89 16.24
C ARG A 333 15.88 22.90 17.30
N ALA A 334 16.91 23.60 17.75
CA ALA A 334 16.79 24.85 18.45
C ALA A 334 15.71 25.69 17.76
N VAL A 335 14.90 26.35 18.59
CA VAL A 335 13.92 27.33 18.14
C VAL A 335 14.70 28.48 17.49
N ASP A 336 14.88 28.40 16.18
CA ASP A 336 15.27 29.54 15.37
C ASP A 336 14.01 30.18 14.82
N VAL A 337 13.79 31.42 15.25
CA VAL A 337 12.78 32.34 14.73
C VAL A 337 13.07 32.54 13.23
N VAL A 338 12.19 32.04 12.37
CA VAL A 338 12.26 32.31 10.92
C VAL A 338 11.51 33.62 10.64
N PRO A 339 12.11 34.61 9.95
CA PRO A 339 11.42 35.82 9.55
C PRO A 339 10.50 35.55 8.34
N ALA A 340 9.45 36.35 8.24
CA ALA A 340 8.40 36.26 7.24
C ALA A 340 8.94 36.27 5.80
N VAL A 341 8.49 35.30 4.98
CA VAL A 341 8.72 35.30 3.53
C VAL A 341 7.58 36.09 2.87
N THR A 342 7.94 37.16 2.15
CA THR A 342 7.06 38.00 1.34
C THR A 342 6.62 37.29 0.04
N PRO A 343 5.38 37.50 -0.45
CA PRO A 343 4.91 36.92 -1.70
C PRO A 343 5.44 37.67 -2.94
N PRO A 344 5.50 37.04 -4.13
CA PRO A 344 5.93 37.67 -5.38
C PRO A 344 4.88 38.69 -5.90
N PRO A 345 5.28 39.63 -6.79
CA PRO A 345 4.42 40.73 -7.21
C PRO A 345 3.24 40.28 -8.09
N SER A 346 2.11 40.95 -7.91
CA SER A 346 0.83 40.67 -8.56
C SER A 346 0.74 41.25 -9.97
N HIS A 347 -0.04 40.60 -10.85
CA HIS A 347 -0.53 41.17 -12.11
C HIS A 347 -1.97 41.67 -11.89
N PRO A 348 -2.18 42.97 -11.58
CA PRO A 348 -3.48 43.45 -11.11
C PRO A 348 -4.54 43.37 -12.20
N SER A 349 -4.17 43.57 -13.47
CA SER A 349 -5.12 43.62 -14.59
C SER A 349 -5.70 42.24 -14.94
N ALA A 350 -4.87 41.20 -15.09
CA ALA A 350 -5.35 39.86 -15.44
C ALA A 350 -6.13 39.18 -14.30
N THR A 351 -5.70 39.40 -13.05
CA THR A 351 -6.41 38.89 -11.87
C THR A 351 -7.78 39.57 -11.73
N THR A 352 -7.86 40.89 -11.94
CA THR A 352 -9.13 41.62 -11.89
C THR A 352 -10.09 41.17 -12.98
N ALA A 353 -9.62 41.00 -14.22
CA ALA A 353 -10.43 40.51 -15.33
C ALA A 353 -10.99 39.10 -15.07
N PHE A 354 -10.17 38.21 -14.50
CA PHE A 354 -10.61 36.88 -14.10
C PHE A 354 -11.66 36.91 -12.99
N VAL A 355 -11.42 37.70 -11.93
CA VAL A 355 -12.35 37.84 -10.80
C VAL A 355 -13.70 38.38 -11.26
N GLN A 356 -13.72 39.37 -12.14
CA GLN A 356 -14.95 39.95 -12.67
C GLN A 356 -15.74 38.94 -13.52
N ALA A 357 -15.08 38.29 -14.50
CA ALA A 357 -15.74 37.29 -15.34
C ALA A 357 -16.26 36.09 -14.54
N ALA A 358 -15.53 35.69 -13.49
CA ALA A 358 -15.94 34.58 -12.63
C ALA A 358 -17.11 34.94 -11.70
N LYS A 359 -17.18 36.17 -11.18
CA LYS A 359 -18.33 36.64 -10.38
C LYS A 359 -19.62 36.68 -11.23
N GLN A 360 -19.51 37.16 -12.47
CA GLN A 360 -20.64 37.16 -13.41
C GLN A 360 -21.16 35.74 -13.67
N LEU A 361 -20.25 34.79 -13.92
CA LEU A 361 -20.66 33.40 -14.15
C LEU A 361 -21.23 32.72 -12.90
N VAL A 362 -20.79 33.11 -11.69
CA VAL A 362 -21.38 32.64 -10.43
C VAL A 362 -22.85 33.04 -10.34
N GLU A 363 -23.16 34.32 -10.59
CA GLU A 363 -24.54 34.83 -10.56
C GLU A 363 -25.42 34.08 -11.58
N GLY A 364 -24.93 33.94 -12.83
CA GLY A 364 -25.64 33.20 -13.87
C GLY A 364 -25.84 31.71 -13.54
N LEU A 365 -24.89 31.05 -12.89
CA LEU A 365 -25.04 29.66 -12.46
C LEU A 365 -26.06 29.51 -11.31
N GLU A 366 -26.14 30.47 -10.39
CA GLU A 366 -27.15 30.49 -9.33
C GLU A 366 -28.56 30.66 -9.90
N GLU A 367 -28.75 31.61 -10.82
CA GLU A 367 -30.03 31.86 -11.50
C GLU A 367 -30.53 30.65 -12.32
N GLN A 368 -29.59 29.87 -12.89
CA GLN A 368 -29.90 28.66 -13.65
C GLN A 368 -30.04 27.41 -12.78
N GLY A 369 -30.00 27.53 -11.44
CA GLY A 369 -30.24 26.44 -10.51
C GLY A 369 -29.04 25.51 -10.27
N TYR A 370 -27.81 26.01 -10.45
CA TYR A 370 -26.56 25.29 -10.21
C TYR A 370 -25.76 25.87 -9.03
N PRO A 371 -26.29 25.84 -7.79
CA PRO A 371 -25.63 26.46 -6.63
C PRO A 371 -24.30 25.76 -6.27
N GLY A 372 -24.15 24.47 -6.55
CA GLY A 372 -22.91 23.73 -6.25
C GLY A 372 -21.68 24.20 -7.07
N PRO A 373 -21.79 24.25 -8.42
CA PRO A 373 -20.78 24.86 -9.28
C PRO A 373 -20.55 26.35 -8.98
N ALA A 374 -21.61 27.11 -8.72
CA ALA A 374 -21.52 28.53 -8.36
C ALA A 374 -20.73 28.75 -7.05
N ASP A 375 -21.04 28.00 -5.99
CA ASP A 375 -20.33 28.03 -4.70
C ASP A 375 -18.85 27.69 -4.85
N SER A 376 -18.54 26.70 -5.70
CA SER A 376 -17.17 26.25 -5.93
C SER A 376 -16.37 27.28 -6.71
N LEU A 377 -16.96 27.88 -7.74
CA LEU A 377 -16.37 28.98 -8.48
C LEU A 377 -16.19 30.22 -7.59
N SER A 378 -17.18 30.60 -6.77
CA SER A 378 -17.11 31.72 -5.83
C SER A 378 -15.96 31.59 -4.82
N ARG A 379 -15.71 30.37 -4.32
CA ARG A 379 -14.52 30.08 -3.48
C ARG A 379 -13.21 30.22 -4.26
N ALA A 380 -13.15 29.72 -5.49
CA ALA A 380 -11.98 29.87 -6.35
C ALA A 380 -11.69 31.35 -6.64
N VAL A 381 -12.71 32.18 -6.88
CA VAL A 381 -12.59 33.62 -7.06
C VAL A 381 -11.94 34.28 -5.85
N LYS A 382 -12.44 34.05 -4.64
CA LYS A 382 -11.88 34.63 -3.41
C LYS A 382 -10.42 34.23 -3.19
N ALA A 383 -10.08 32.97 -3.53
CA ALA A 383 -8.72 32.47 -3.41
C ALA A 383 -7.77 33.10 -4.46
N VAL A 384 -8.22 33.24 -5.70
CA VAL A 384 -7.47 33.88 -6.80
C VAL A 384 -7.32 35.37 -6.56
N GLU A 385 -8.34 36.06 -6.05
CA GLU A 385 -8.31 37.48 -5.66
C GLU A 385 -7.25 37.75 -4.58
N LYS A 386 -7.06 36.82 -3.64
CA LYS A 386 -6.06 36.91 -2.57
C LYS A 386 -4.64 36.55 -3.00
N SER A 387 -4.49 35.58 -3.91
CA SER A 387 -3.19 34.97 -4.23
C SER A 387 -2.65 35.30 -5.63
N ALA A 388 -3.47 35.89 -6.49
CA ALA A 388 -3.21 36.06 -7.92
C ALA A 388 -2.81 34.76 -8.65
N TYR A 389 -3.15 33.58 -8.08
CA TYR A 389 -2.73 32.27 -8.58
C TYR A 389 -3.93 31.37 -8.96
N LEU A 390 -3.92 30.84 -10.19
CA LEU A 390 -4.98 30.01 -10.79
C LEU A 390 -4.41 28.64 -11.21
N GLY A 391 -4.33 27.73 -10.25
CA GLY A 391 -3.90 26.34 -10.42
C GLY A 391 -4.59 25.39 -9.45
N GLY A 392 -4.29 24.10 -9.55
CA GLY A 392 -4.82 23.06 -8.65
C GLY A 392 -6.35 23.08 -8.53
N ALA A 393 -6.86 23.09 -7.30
CA ALA A 393 -8.29 23.05 -7.01
C ALA A 393 -9.07 24.28 -7.53
N ASN A 394 -8.44 25.46 -7.58
CA ASN A 394 -9.08 26.67 -8.12
C ASN A 394 -9.30 26.54 -9.64
N LEU A 395 -8.32 25.97 -10.35
CA LEU A 395 -8.45 25.69 -11.78
C LEU A 395 -9.52 24.62 -12.03
N GLN A 396 -9.56 23.57 -11.21
CA GLN A 396 -10.57 22.52 -11.32
C GLN A 396 -11.99 23.06 -11.11
N ALA A 397 -12.21 23.94 -10.12
CA ALA A 397 -13.50 24.60 -9.89
C ALA A 397 -13.92 25.47 -11.08
N VAL A 398 -12.98 26.18 -11.71
CA VAL A 398 -13.23 26.96 -12.94
C VAL A 398 -13.58 26.03 -14.11
N THR A 399 -12.85 24.94 -14.31
CA THR A 399 -13.13 23.97 -15.39
C THR A 399 -14.49 23.31 -15.22
N GLU A 400 -14.87 22.95 -14.00
CA GLU A 400 -16.17 22.35 -13.71
C GLU A 400 -17.31 23.35 -13.94
N ALA A 401 -17.16 24.60 -13.48
CA ALA A 401 -18.14 25.65 -13.73
C ALA A 401 -18.30 25.94 -15.23
N LEU A 402 -17.20 26.01 -15.99
CA LEU A 402 -17.21 26.18 -17.44
C LEU A 402 -17.89 25.01 -18.16
N SER A 403 -17.60 23.76 -17.78
CA SER A 403 -18.20 22.56 -18.39
C SER A 403 -19.73 22.50 -18.22
N ARG A 404 -20.26 23.13 -17.15
CA ARG A 404 -21.70 23.26 -16.92
C ARG A 404 -22.27 24.45 -17.69
N ALA A 405 -21.63 25.62 -17.58
CA ALA A 405 -22.08 26.84 -18.22
C ALA A 405 -22.12 26.75 -19.76
N GLU A 406 -21.14 26.08 -20.38
CA GLU A 406 -21.08 25.87 -21.84
C GLU A 406 -22.26 25.08 -22.41
N LYS A 407 -22.99 24.34 -21.56
CA LYS A 407 -24.19 23.58 -21.95
C LYS A 407 -25.48 24.39 -21.79
N ILE A 408 -25.39 25.62 -21.29
CA ILE A 408 -26.53 26.50 -21.02
C ILE A 408 -26.43 27.70 -21.97
N PRO A 409 -27.30 27.81 -22.99
CA PRO A 409 -27.21 28.88 -23.99
C PRO A 409 -27.16 30.30 -23.40
N ALA A 410 -27.87 30.54 -22.29
CA ALA A 410 -27.89 31.83 -21.60
C ALA A 410 -26.55 32.22 -20.93
N LEU A 411 -25.64 31.26 -20.69
CA LEU A 411 -24.34 31.48 -20.03
C LEU A 411 -23.16 31.37 -21.00
N ALA A 412 -23.40 31.25 -22.31
CA ALA A 412 -22.35 31.00 -23.30
C ALA A 412 -21.32 32.13 -23.36
N ASP A 413 -21.76 33.37 -23.30
CA ASP A 413 -20.89 34.56 -23.33
C ASP A 413 -20.09 34.71 -22.04
N ASP A 414 -20.70 34.49 -20.87
CA ASP A 414 -20.01 34.52 -19.57
C ASP A 414 -18.98 33.40 -19.45
N ALA A 415 -19.28 32.20 -19.96
CA ALA A 415 -18.34 31.09 -20.01
C ALA A 415 -17.15 31.40 -20.94
N ALA A 416 -17.40 32.01 -22.09
CA ALA A 416 -16.34 32.44 -23.01
C ALA A 416 -15.44 33.52 -22.37
N ALA A 417 -16.03 34.49 -21.68
CA ALA A 417 -15.31 35.54 -20.96
C ALA A 417 -14.41 34.96 -19.84
N LEU A 418 -14.94 34.06 -19.01
CA LEU A 418 -14.17 33.42 -17.95
C LEU A 418 -13.02 32.54 -18.50
N ARG A 419 -13.27 31.80 -19.58
CA ARG A 419 -12.23 30.98 -20.24
C ARG A 419 -11.12 31.85 -20.84
N GLY A 420 -11.48 33.01 -21.41
CA GLY A 420 -10.52 34.00 -21.89
C GLY A 420 -9.66 34.54 -20.75
N ALA A 421 -10.29 35.07 -19.70
CA ALA A 421 -9.60 35.67 -18.57
C ALA A 421 -8.75 34.66 -17.78
N GLY A 422 -9.22 33.41 -17.64
CA GLY A 422 -8.48 32.32 -17.01
C GLY A 422 -7.19 31.97 -17.75
N ARG A 423 -7.22 31.93 -19.09
CA ARG A 423 -6.02 31.72 -19.91
C ARG A 423 -5.02 32.86 -19.76
N SER A 424 -5.47 34.11 -19.89
CA SER A 424 -4.61 35.29 -19.72
C SER A 424 -3.94 35.33 -18.34
N LEU A 425 -4.68 34.95 -17.29
CA LEU A 425 -4.14 34.88 -15.93
C LEU A 425 -3.08 33.77 -15.78
N GLN A 426 -3.29 32.59 -16.38
CA GLN A 426 -2.31 31.50 -16.37
C GLN A 426 -1.07 31.81 -17.22
N GLU A 427 -1.22 32.53 -18.32
CA GLU A 427 -0.11 33.02 -19.14
C GLU A 427 0.73 34.05 -18.37
N ALA A 428 0.09 35.00 -17.68
CA ALA A 428 0.77 35.96 -16.82
C ALA A 428 1.53 35.25 -15.68
N GLN A 429 0.98 34.18 -15.09
CA GLN A 429 1.65 33.36 -14.08
C GLN A 429 2.86 32.61 -14.61
N ARG A 430 2.87 32.20 -15.88
CA ARG A 430 4.00 31.50 -16.51
C ARG A 430 5.17 32.42 -16.83
N ASN A 431 4.90 33.67 -17.18
CA ASN A 431 5.92 34.67 -17.50
C ASN A 431 6.71 35.18 -16.26
N LEU A 432 6.30 34.76 -15.04
CA LEU A 432 6.97 35.06 -13.77
C LEU A 432 7.75 33.88 -13.18
N ALA A 433 7.65 32.68 -13.76
CA ALA A 433 8.48 31.57 -13.35
C ALA A 433 9.93 31.84 -13.79
N PRO A 434 10.95 31.74 -12.91
CA PRO A 434 12.33 31.89 -13.33
C PRO A 434 12.64 30.85 -14.41
N SER A 435 13.13 31.32 -15.56
CA SER A 435 13.68 30.47 -16.61
C SER A 435 14.80 29.63 -15.99
N ASN A 436 14.61 28.31 -16.00
CA ASN A 436 15.57 27.36 -15.49
C ASN A 436 16.77 27.32 -16.47
N PRO A 437 18.01 27.72 -16.09
CA PRO A 437 19.14 27.78 -17.01
C PRO A 437 19.81 26.39 -17.19
N ALA A 438 19.01 25.36 -17.43
CA ALA A 438 19.50 23.98 -17.64
C ALA A 438 19.00 23.32 -18.94
N GLN A 439 18.54 24.11 -19.91
CA GLN A 439 18.21 23.64 -21.27
C GLN A 439 18.78 24.51 -22.38
N GLU A 440 19.97 25.09 -22.17
CA GLU A 440 20.80 25.60 -23.27
C GLU A 440 22.20 25.01 -23.12
N LYS A 441 22.39 23.83 -23.72
CA LYS A 441 23.62 23.37 -24.41
C LYS A 441 23.45 21.90 -24.81
N GLU A 442 22.74 21.71 -25.91
CA GLU A 442 23.13 20.72 -26.92
C GLU A 442 22.70 21.32 -28.27
N GLY A 443 23.53 22.27 -28.70
CA GLY A 443 23.50 22.80 -30.04
C GLY A 443 24.03 21.76 -31.01
N VAL A 444 23.32 21.67 -32.12
CA VAL A 444 23.68 21.06 -33.39
C VAL A 444 25.16 21.30 -33.74
N GLU A 445 25.92 20.22 -33.93
CA GLU A 445 27.02 20.17 -34.89
C GLU A 445 26.95 18.86 -35.70
N ARG A 446 26.56 19.05 -36.97
CA ARG A 446 26.79 18.27 -38.22
C ARG A 446 26.34 16.82 -38.34
#